data_AF-A0A089XEV2-F1
#
_entry.id   AF-A0A089XEV2-F1
#
_cell.length_a   1.000
_cell.length_b   1.000
_cell.length_c   1.000
_cell.angle_alpha   90.00
_cell.angle_beta   90.00
_cell.angle_gamma   90.00
#
_symmetry.space_group_name_H-M   'P 1'
#
loop_
_entity.id
_entity.type
_entity.pdbx_description
1 polymer ?
#
loop_
_entity_poly.entity_id
_entity_poly.type
_entity_poly.pdbx_seq_one_letter_code
_entity_poly.pdbx_strand_id
1 'polypeptide(L)'
;MKPTAPTASVLTTAFYAFYDLHRPAYHAYAAARLPREEAQLSVTQLFDLIASNWTWLMTEQRPSAWAWEKHTRAVARRTGRTPTPAEDTALLHDHLRLSIDRIATITGTDPAQVTTLLAAAHRTRQPATPVCRHA
;
A
#
# COMPACT_ATOMS: atom_id res chain seq x y z
N MET A 1 -8.57 -12.48 32.32
CA MET A 1 -8.16 -11.07 32.39
C MET A 1 -8.86 -10.32 31.27
N LYS A 2 -9.58 -9.23 31.57
CA LYS A 2 -10.30 -8.45 30.55
C LYS A 2 -9.28 -7.53 29.85
N PRO A 3 -9.24 -7.42 28.51
CA PRO A 3 -8.32 -6.51 27.84
C PRO A 3 -8.57 -5.09 28.35
N THR A 4 -7.53 -4.45 28.89
CA THR A 4 -7.62 -3.02 29.24
C THR A 4 -7.63 -2.25 27.93
N ALA A 5 -8.67 -1.45 27.70
CA ALA A 5 -8.75 -0.63 26.50
C ALA A 5 -7.53 0.29 26.42
N PRO A 6 -6.93 0.47 25.23
CA PRO A 6 -5.75 1.32 25.06
C PRO A 6 -6.08 2.75 25.51
N THR A 7 -5.18 3.36 26.26
CA THR A 7 -5.33 4.76 26.70
C THR A 7 -5.21 5.71 25.51
N ALA A 8 -5.79 6.90 25.63
CA ALA A 8 -5.72 7.93 24.59
C ALA A 8 -4.27 8.27 24.17
N SER A 9 -3.33 8.31 25.13
CA SER A 9 -1.91 8.58 24.85
C SER A 9 -1.24 7.49 24.02
N VAL A 10 -1.56 6.21 24.28
CA VAL A 10 -1.05 5.08 23.49
C VAL A 10 -1.61 5.13 22.08
N LEU A 11 -2.91 5.43 21.92
CA LEU A 11 -3.52 5.57 20.60
C LEU A 11 -2.88 6.71 19.80
N THR A 12 -2.69 7.88 20.40
CA THR A 12 -2.02 9.01 19.73
C THR A 12 -0.59 8.66 19.32
N THR A 13 0.19 8.03 20.20
CA THR A 13 1.57 7.63 19.90
C THR A 13 1.62 6.60 18.76
N ALA A 14 0.74 5.60 18.80
CA ALA A 14 0.64 4.59 17.76
C ALA A 14 0.23 5.19 16.41
N PHE A 15 -0.65 6.20 16.41
CA PHE A 15 -1.02 6.92 15.18
C PHE A 15 0.19 7.63 14.56
N TYR A 16 0.97 8.37 15.35
CA TYR A 16 2.16 9.05 14.82
C TYR A 16 3.22 8.08 14.33
N ALA A 17 3.45 6.98 15.06
CA ALA A 17 4.35 5.92 14.59
C ALA A 17 3.87 5.33 13.26
N PHE A 18 2.56 5.10 13.11
CA PHE A 18 1.96 4.65 11.86
C PHE A 18 2.14 5.69 10.76
N TYR A 19 1.87 6.97 11.04
CA TYR A 19 2.03 8.08 10.10
C TYR A 19 3.45 8.17 9.57
N ASP A 20 4.45 8.24 10.46
CA ASP A 20 5.86 8.35 10.10
C ASP A 20 6.33 7.13 9.30
N LEU A 21 5.85 5.95 9.68
CA LEU A 21 6.20 4.71 9.00
C LEU A 21 5.57 4.62 7.61
N HIS A 22 4.37 5.14 7.35
CA HIS A 22 3.67 4.88 6.08
C HIS A 22 3.72 6.07 5.10
N ARG A 23 3.75 7.30 5.61
CA ARG A 23 3.58 8.52 4.81
C ARG A 23 4.59 8.65 3.66
N PRO A 24 5.90 8.38 3.82
CA PRO A 24 6.84 8.49 2.71
C PRO A 24 6.51 7.55 1.55
N ALA A 25 6.17 6.29 1.84
CA ALA A 25 5.87 5.29 0.81
C ALA A 25 4.52 5.55 0.13
N TYR A 26 3.51 5.96 0.90
CA TYR A 26 2.20 6.31 0.34
C TYR A 26 2.28 7.53 -0.57
N HIS A 27 3.08 8.53 -0.21
CA HIS A 27 3.35 9.67 -1.08
C HIS A 27 4.12 9.28 -2.34
N ALA A 28 5.18 8.48 -2.23
CA ALA A 28 5.91 8.00 -3.41
C ALA A 28 5.01 7.21 -4.38
N TYR A 29 4.13 6.35 -3.85
CA TYR A 29 3.15 5.62 -4.66
C TYR A 29 2.17 6.54 -5.38
N ALA A 30 1.64 7.55 -4.70
CA ALA A 30 0.71 8.51 -5.27
C ALA A 30 1.40 9.38 -6.33
N ALA A 31 2.61 9.87 -6.04
CA ALA A 31 3.40 10.70 -6.96
C ALA A 31 3.82 9.94 -8.23
N ALA A 32 3.93 8.62 -8.18
CA ALA A 32 4.18 7.80 -9.37
C ALA A 32 2.96 7.67 -10.31
N ARG A 33 1.77 8.08 -9.87
CA ARG A 33 0.50 7.93 -10.62
C ARG A 33 -0.27 9.21 -10.85
N LEU A 34 -0.04 10.23 -10.03
CA LEU A 34 -0.79 11.48 -10.02
C LEU A 34 0.15 12.68 -10.18
N PRO A 35 -0.35 13.82 -10.68
CA PRO A 35 0.34 15.10 -10.55
C PRO A 35 0.71 15.38 -9.09
N ARG A 36 1.82 16.08 -8.87
CA ARG A 36 2.40 16.30 -7.53
C ARG A 36 1.40 16.87 -6.52
N GLU A 37 0.60 17.85 -6.94
CA GLU A 37 -0.40 18.49 -6.07
C GLU A 37 -1.51 17.52 -5.66
N GLU A 38 -2.02 16.74 -6.61
CA GLU A 38 -3.02 15.70 -6.34
C GLU A 38 -2.49 14.57 -5.48
N ALA A 39 -1.22 14.18 -5.67
CA ALA A 39 -0.57 13.16 -4.85
C ALA A 39 -0.50 13.60 -3.37
N GLN A 40 -0.07 14.85 -3.13
CA GLN A 40 -0.01 15.41 -1.78
C GLN A 40 -1.40 15.49 -1.15
N LEU A 41 -2.40 16.02 -1.88
CA LEU A 41 -3.78 16.12 -1.41
C LEU A 41 -4.37 14.74 -1.09
N SER A 42 -4.15 13.74 -1.97
CA SER A 42 -4.66 12.39 -1.77
C SER A 42 -4.10 11.75 -0.50
N VAL A 43 -2.82 11.96 -0.20
CA VAL A 43 -2.18 11.40 1.01
C VAL A 43 -2.63 12.13 2.27
N THR A 44 -2.76 13.45 2.23
CA THR A 44 -3.31 14.22 3.36
C THR A 44 -4.72 13.73 3.70
N GLN A 45 -5.61 13.66 2.71
CA GLN A 45 -6.99 13.18 2.90
C GLN A 45 -7.05 11.73 3.44
N LEU A 46 -6.12 10.87 2.99
CA LEU A 46 -6.01 9.51 3.51
C LEU A 46 -5.65 9.50 5.01
N PHE A 47 -4.67 10.29 5.43
CA PHE A 47 -4.29 10.33 6.85
C PHE A 47 -5.32 11.01 7.74
N ASP A 48 -6.04 12.00 7.23
CA ASP A 48 -7.20 12.58 7.94
C ASP A 48 -8.29 11.52 8.16
N LEU A 49 -8.54 10.68 7.14
CA LEU A 49 -9.47 9.56 7.23
C LEU A 49 -8.98 8.51 8.23
N ILE A 50 -7.69 8.15 8.22
CA ILE A 50 -7.11 7.19 9.17
C ILE A 50 -7.21 7.73 10.60
N ALA A 51 -6.86 9.00 10.83
CA ALA A 51 -6.94 9.64 12.14
C ALA A 51 -8.37 9.61 12.69
N SER A 52 -9.36 9.92 11.84
CA SER A 52 -10.79 9.92 12.21
C SER A 52 -11.32 8.52 12.57
N ASN A 53 -10.69 7.46 12.07
CA ASN A 53 -11.09 6.06 12.29
C ASN A 53 -10.08 5.29 13.16
N TRP A 54 -9.11 5.98 13.78
CA TRP A 54 -7.92 5.33 14.32
C TRP A 54 -8.23 4.33 15.43
N THR A 55 -9.09 4.72 16.38
CA THR A 55 -9.49 3.85 17.50
C THR A 55 -10.10 2.54 16.99
N TRP A 56 -10.99 2.62 15.99
CA TRP A 56 -11.64 1.46 15.38
C TRP A 56 -10.64 0.57 14.61
N LEU A 57 -9.70 1.19 13.88
CA LEU A 57 -8.65 0.47 13.16
C LEU A 57 -7.74 -0.33 14.11
N MET A 58 -7.47 0.20 15.31
CA MET A 58 -6.66 -0.47 16.32
C MET A 58 -7.37 -1.64 17.00
N THR A 59 -8.70 -1.64 17.07
CA THR A 59 -9.47 -2.67 17.78
C THR A 59 -9.92 -3.81 16.89
N GLU A 60 -10.21 -3.54 15.61
CA GLU A 60 -10.99 -4.48 14.79
C GLU A 60 -10.29 -4.91 13.49
N GLN A 61 -9.25 -4.19 13.05
CA GLN A 61 -8.70 -4.35 11.70
C GLN A 61 -7.18 -4.42 11.66
N ARG A 62 -6.64 -4.77 10.48
CA ARG A 62 -5.22 -4.63 10.13
C ARG A 62 -5.01 -3.23 9.53
N PRO A 63 -4.42 -2.26 10.27
CA PRO A 63 -4.41 -0.85 9.88
C PRO A 63 -3.75 -0.60 8.53
N SER A 64 -2.60 -1.25 8.27
CA SER A 64 -1.86 -1.10 7.01
C SER A 64 -2.64 -1.64 5.82
N ALA A 65 -3.34 -2.78 5.96
CA ALA A 65 -4.13 -3.36 4.88
C ALA A 65 -5.32 -2.48 4.52
N TRP A 66 -6.03 -1.97 5.54
CA TRP A 66 -7.16 -1.07 5.32
C TRP A 66 -6.70 0.27 4.73
N ALA A 67 -5.63 0.86 5.26
CA ALA A 67 -5.08 2.12 4.77
C ALA A 67 -4.62 1.98 3.32
N TRP A 68 -3.97 0.87 2.97
CA TRP A 68 -3.54 0.58 1.61
C TRP A 68 -4.73 0.45 0.65
N GLU A 69 -5.78 -0.28 1.01
CA GLU A 69 -7.00 -0.41 0.20
C GLU A 69 -7.64 0.96 -0.07
N LYS A 70 -7.77 1.82 0.96
CA LYS A 70 -8.31 3.17 0.79
C LYS A 70 -7.41 4.02 -0.10
N HIS A 71 -6.11 3.90 0.05
CA HIS A 71 -5.12 4.64 -0.75
C HIS A 71 -5.20 4.29 -2.23
N THR A 72 -5.08 3.01 -2.57
CA THR A 72 -5.09 2.55 -3.97
C THR A 72 -6.43 2.84 -4.63
N ARG A 73 -7.55 2.72 -3.90
CA ARG A 73 -8.88 3.12 -4.40
C ARG A 73 -8.98 4.62 -4.65
N ALA A 74 -8.43 5.46 -3.78
CA ALA A 74 -8.43 6.91 -3.94
C ALA A 74 -7.57 7.36 -5.14
N VAL A 75 -6.44 6.69 -5.37
CA VAL A 75 -5.59 6.93 -6.55
C VAL A 75 -6.27 6.42 -7.82
N ALA A 76 -6.82 5.20 -7.82
CA ALA A 76 -7.53 4.62 -8.97
C ALA A 76 -8.69 5.49 -9.46
N ARG A 77 -9.43 6.11 -8.54
CA ARG A 77 -10.52 7.05 -8.88
C ARG A 77 -10.02 8.29 -9.61
N ARG A 78 -8.82 8.79 -9.27
CA ARG A 78 -8.22 9.98 -9.89
C ARG A 78 -7.55 9.66 -11.23
N THR A 79 -6.93 8.49 -11.34
CA THR A 79 -6.31 8.04 -12.59
C THR A 79 -7.30 7.48 -13.61
N GLY A 80 -8.52 7.13 -13.18
CA GLY A 80 -9.51 6.42 -14.00
C GLY A 80 -9.12 4.97 -14.32
N ARG A 81 -8.07 4.44 -13.67
CA ARG A 81 -7.57 3.07 -13.86
C ARG A 81 -7.33 2.42 -12.51
N THR A 82 -7.95 1.25 -12.30
CA THR A 82 -7.68 0.39 -11.15
C THR A 82 -6.51 -0.54 -11.46
N PRO A 83 -5.33 -0.36 -10.81
CA PRO A 83 -4.24 -1.31 -10.96
C PRO A 83 -4.58 -2.64 -10.29
N THR A 84 -3.98 -3.72 -10.79
CA THR A 84 -4.02 -5.01 -10.10
C THR A 84 -3.03 -5.00 -8.92
N PRO A 85 -3.23 -5.87 -7.90
CA PRO A 85 -2.27 -6.01 -6.81
C PRO A 85 -0.85 -6.36 -7.29
N ALA A 86 -0.73 -7.09 -8.40
CA ALA A 86 0.56 -7.42 -8.99
C ALA A 86 1.25 -6.18 -9.60
N GLU A 87 0.51 -5.32 -10.31
CA GLU A 87 1.03 -4.06 -10.85
C GLU A 87 1.44 -3.09 -9.74
N ASP A 88 0.63 -2.98 -8.68
CA ASP A 88 0.97 -2.17 -7.52
C ASP A 88 2.25 -2.66 -6.85
N THR A 89 2.38 -3.97 -6.64
CA THR A 89 3.57 -4.58 -6.03
C THR A 89 4.81 -4.37 -6.91
N ALA A 90 4.69 -4.55 -8.22
CA ALA A 90 5.78 -4.30 -9.15
C ALA A 90 6.20 -2.83 -9.15
N LEU A 91 5.28 -1.88 -9.07
CA LEU A 91 5.63 -0.47 -8.95
C LEU A 91 6.36 -0.16 -7.64
N LEU A 92 5.89 -0.70 -6.51
CA LEU A 92 6.55 -0.50 -5.21
C LEU A 92 7.98 -1.07 -5.20
N HIS A 93 8.20 -2.24 -5.81
CA HIS A 93 9.50 -2.89 -5.84
C HIS A 93 10.41 -2.37 -6.95
N ASP A 94 9.96 -2.40 -8.20
CA ASP A 94 10.79 -2.15 -9.37
C ASP A 94 10.99 -0.66 -9.63
N HIS A 95 10.00 0.19 -9.32
CA HIS A 95 10.12 1.63 -9.53
C HIS A 95 10.56 2.35 -8.25
N LEU A 96 9.93 2.04 -7.11
CA LEU A 96 10.21 2.72 -5.83
C LEU A 96 11.29 2.04 -4.99
N ARG A 97 11.85 0.92 -5.46
CA ARG A 97 12.98 0.20 -4.83
C ARG A 97 12.75 -0.16 -3.36
N LEU A 98 11.49 -0.40 -2.98
CA LEU A 98 11.16 -0.87 -1.63
C LEU A 98 11.47 -2.37 -1.53
N SER A 99 12.04 -2.78 -0.39
CA SER A 99 12.24 -4.20 -0.09
C SER A 99 10.91 -4.93 0.09
N ILE A 100 10.93 -6.26 -0.06
CA ILE A 100 9.76 -7.12 0.14
C ILE A 100 9.14 -6.91 1.53
N ASP A 101 9.95 -6.89 2.59
CA ASP A 101 9.47 -6.66 3.96
C ASP A 101 8.84 -5.28 4.14
N ARG A 102 9.40 -4.28 3.46
CA ARG A 102 8.87 -2.92 3.50
C ARG A 102 7.52 -2.84 2.79
N ILE A 103 7.38 -3.51 1.65
CA ILE A 103 6.12 -3.62 0.93
C ILE A 103 5.08 -4.32 1.82
N ALA A 104 5.40 -5.49 2.36
CA ALA A 104 4.53 -6.24 3.26
C ALA A 104 4.04 -5.38 4.44
N THR A 105 4.93 -4.60 5.04
CA THR A 105 4.60 -3.67 6.13
C THR A 105 3.58 -2.62 5.71
N ILE A 106 3.81 -1.92 4.57
CA ILE A 106 2.95 -0.78 4.19
C ILE A 106 1.62 -1.21 3.56
N THR A 107 1.56 -2.41 2.99
CA THR A 107 0.34 -2.98 2.39
C THR A 107 -0.44 -3.85 3.38
N GLY A 108 0.14 -4.17 4.54
CA GLY A 108 -0.44 -5.08 5.52
C GLY A 108 -0.60 -6.52 5.01
N THR A 109 0.26 -6.94 4.07
CA THR A 109 0.30 -8.29 3.50
C THR A 109 1.50 -9.09 4.02
N ASP A 110 1.54 -10.39 3.75
CA ASP A 110 2.68 -11.24 4.09
C ASP A 110 3.82 -11.16 3.04
N PRO A 111 5.11 -11.23 3.42
CA PRO A 111 6.25 -11.26 2.48
C PRO A 111 6.16 -12.33 1.39
N ALA A 112 5.60 -13.52 1.68
CA ALA A 112 5.41 -14.57 0.68
C ALA A 112 4.33 -14.17 -0.34
N GLN A 113 3.29 -13.47 0.10
CA GLN A 113 2.27 -12.91 -0.80
C GLN A 113 2.88 -11.84 -1.72
N VAL A 114 3.73 -10.96 -1.19
CA VAL A 114 4.46 -9.96 -1.99
C VAL A 114 5.32 -10.63 -3.07
N THR A 115 6.08 -11.66 -2.70
CA THR A 115 6.92 -12.43 -3.63
C THR A 115 6.07 -13.07 -4.74
N THR A 116 4.91 -13.64 -4.38
CA THR A 116 3.98 -14.25 -5.34
C THR A 116 3.42 -13.21 -6.33
N LEU A 117 3.07 -12.02 -5.84
CA LEU A 117 2.57 -10.92 -6.67
C LEU A 117 3.65 -10.38 -7.62
N LEU A 118 4.90 -10.27 -7.17
CA LEU A 118 6.03 -9.89 -8.02
C LEU A 118 6.26 -10.90 -9.14
N ALA A 119 6.30 -12.20 -8.81
CA ALA A 119 6.43 -13.25 -9.80
C ALA A 119 5.26 -13.26 -10.81
N ALA A 120 4.05 -12.89 -10.39
CA ALA A 120 2.91 -12.72 -11.29
C ALA A 120 3.11 -11.52 -12.23
N ALA A 121 3.51 -10.37 -11.70
CA ALA A 121 3.72 -9.16 -12.51
C ALA A 121 4.82 -9.35 -13.56
N HIS A 122 5.92 -10.01 -13.20
CA HIS A 122 7.03 -10.29 -14.13
C HIS A 122 6.63 -11.25 -15.24
N ARG A 123 5.81 -12.26 -14.94
CA ARG A 123 5.24 -13.17 -15.96
C ARG A 123 4.35 -12.44 -16.96
N THR A 124 3.52 -11.49 -16.50
CA THR A 124 2.67 -10.69 -17.41
C THR A 124 3.48 -9.74 -18.30
N ARG A 125 4.65 -9.30 -17.81
CA ARG A 125 5.54 -8.39 -18.55
C ARG A 125 6.43 -9.10 -19.57
N GLN A 126 6.75 -10.37 -19.35
CA GLN A 126 7.43 -11.21 -20.34
C GLN A 126 6.39 -11.71 -21.36
N PRO A 127 6.41 -11.26 -22.63
CA PRO A 127 5.67 -11.97 -23.65
C PRO A 127 6.25 -13.38 -23.74
N ALA A 128 5.38 -14.40 -23.82
CA ALA A 128 5.82 -15.74 -24.17
C ALA A 128 6.54 -15.65 -25.52
N THR A 129 7.87 -15.73 -25.54
CA THR A 129 8.63 -15.90 -26.78
C THR A 129 8.09 -17.16 -27.44
N PRO A 130 7.45 -17.07 -28.61
CA PRO A 130 7.06 -18.28 -29.32
C PRO A 130 8.37 -18.94 -29.75
N VAL A 131 8.69 -20.09 -29.14
CA VAL A 131 9.75 -20.94 -29.63
C VAL A 131 9.27 -21.45 -30.99
N CYS A 132 9.73 -20.83 -32.07
CA CYS A 132 9.62 -21.40 -33.41
C CYS A 132 10.36 -22.74 -33.40
N ARG A 133 9.61 -23.84 -33.22
CA ARG A 133 10.09 -25.18 -33.58
C ARG A 133 10.09 -25.25 -35.09
N HIS A 134 11.27 -25.10 -35.70
CA HIS A 134 11.49 -25.55 -37.07
C HIS A 134 11.78 -27.05 -37.03
N ALA A 135 10.89 -27.82 -37.68
CA ALA A 135 11.13 -29.17 -38.17
C ALA A 135 10.55 -29.24 -39.58
#